data_AF-A0A075ML30-F1
#
_entry.id   AF-A0A075ML30-F1
#
_cell.length_a   1.000
_cell.length_b   1.000
_cell.length_c   1.000
_cell.angle_alpha   90.00
_cell.angle_beta   90.00
_cell.angle_gamma   90.00
#
_symmetry.space_group_name_H-M   'P 1'
#
loop_
_entity.id
_entity.type
_entity.pdbx_description
1 polymer ?
#
loop_
_entity_poly.entity_id
_entity_poly.type
_entity_poly.pdbx_seq_one_letter_code
_entity_poly.pdbx_strand_id
1 'polypeptide(L)'
;MIKSFLYGKLFNRKDMNLEKIKVGNHPPDDIHVVIEVPMNSDPVKYEYDKEVGAIFVDRFMPTSMFYPCNYGFIPNTLSGDGDPADVLVISSYPVVPGSIINAKPIGVLITEDEKGKDEKILAVPSPKVDLAYADINSYKDLPEIIIQKISHFF
;
A
#
# COMPACT_ATOMS: atom_id res chain seq x y z
N MET A 1 -4.50 -38.64 35.95
CA MET A 1 -5.21 -37.37 36.22
C MET A 1 -4.29 -36.23 35.75
N ILE A 2 -4.53 -35.64 34.58
CA ILE A 2 -3.75 -34.49 34.09
C ILE A 2 -4.73 -33.38 33.75
N LYS A 3 -4.56 -32.24 34.44
CA LYS A 3 -5.40 -31.06 34.37
C LYS A 3 -5.11 -30.27 33.10
N SER A 4 -6.19 -29.87 32.43
CA SER A 4 -6.23 -28.74 31.48
C SER A 4 -5.57 -27.52 32.12
N PHE A 5 -4.51 -27.01 31.51
CA PHE A 5 -3.94 -25.72 31.87
C PHE A 5 -4.66 -24.63 31.06
N LEU A 6 -5.55 -23.94 31.77
CA LEU A 6 -5.80 -22.50 31.67
C LEU A 6 -5.96 -21.93 30.26
N TYR A 7 -7.19 -22.04 29.75
CA TYR A 7 -7.88 -20.88 29.17
C TYR A 7 -7.76 -19.67 30.11
N GLY A 8 -7.34 -18.50 29.61
CA GLY A 8 -7.79 -17.23 30.21
C GLY A 8 -6.78 -16.10 30.38
N LYS A 9 -5.48 -16.27 30.13
CA LYS A 9 -4.52 -15.15 30.14
C LYS A 9 -3.36 -15.44 29.21
N LEU A 10 -3.40 -14.86 28.01
CA LEU A 10 -2.27 -14.49 27.14
C LEU A 10 -2.89 -14.28 25.76
N PHE A 11 -3.03 -13.01 25.36
CA PHE A 11 -3.06 -12.46 24.00
C PHE A 11 -3.84 -11.14 24.07
N ASN A 12 -3.29 -10.17 24.80
CA ASN A 12 -3.66 -8.78 24.55
C ASN A 12 -2.86 -8.34 23.32
N ARG A 13 -3.22 -8.86 22.14
CA ARG A 13 -2.59 -8.47 20.89
C ARG A 13 -3.16 -7.09 20.56
N LYS A 14 -2.30 -6.07 20.55
CA LYS A 14 -2.68 -4.78 19.99
C LYS A 14 -2.61 -4.93 18.48
N ASP A 15 -3.76 -5.16 17.86
CA ASP A 15 -3.88 -5.18 16.41
C ASP A 15 -3.66 -3.76 15.84
N MET A 16 -3.43 -3.68 14.53
CA MET A 16 -3.27 -2.40 13.86
C MET A 16 -4.56 -1.58 14.02
N ASN A 17 -4.44 -0.40 14.63
CA ASN A 17 -5.55 0.53 14.73
C ASN A 17 -5.31 1.66 13.73
N LEU A 18 -6.02 1.61 12.59
CA LEU A 18 -5.89 2.57 11.50
C LEU A 18 -6.17 4.01 11.95
N GLU A 19 -7.12 4.22 12.87
CA GLU A 19 -7.49 5.55 13.38
C GLU A 19 -6.32 6.25 14.12
N LYS A 20 -5.37 5.47 14.64
CA LYS A 20 -4.18 5.99 15.32
C LYS A 20 -3.02 6.30 14.37
N ILE A 21 -3.11 5.85 13.11
CA ILE A 21 -2.09 6.10 12.10
C ILE A 21 -2.40 7.46 11.47
N LYS A 22 -1.47 8.40 11.60
CA LYS A 22 -1.60 9.69 10.92
C LYS A 22 -1.53 9.48 9.40
N VAL A 23 -2.27 10.30 8.65
CA VAL A 23 -2.22 10.36 7.18
C VAL A 23 -0.78 10.53 6.67
N GLY A 24 0.04 11.30 7.39
CA GLY A 24 1.44 11.58 7.12
C GLY A 24 2.06 12.35 8.30
N ASN A 25 3.37 12.61 8.26
CA ASN A 25 3.98 13.56 9.18
C ASN A 25 3.65 15.00 8.78
N HIS A 26 3.69 15.30 7.48
CA HIS A 26 3.36 16.60 6.88
C HIS A 26 2.57 16.43 5.55
N PRO A 27 1.31 15.96 5.57
CA PRO A 27 0.51 15.89 4.34
C PRO A 27 0.27 17.28 3.71
N PRO A 28 0.25 17.41 2.37
CA PRO A 28 0.39 16.34 1.38
C PRO A 28 1.85 16.01 0.98
N ASP A 29 2.86 16.66 1.59
CA ASP A 29 4.27 16.48 1.24
C ASP A 29 4.79 15.06 1.54
N ASP A 30 4.25 14.44 2.60
CA ASP A 30 4.44 13.02 2.89
C ASP A 30 3.16 12.35 3.38
N ILE A 31 3.04 11.07 3.07
CA ILE A 31 1.91 10.21 3.42
C ILE A 31 2.41 8.90 4.06
N HIS A 32 1.57 8.28 4.87
CA HIS A 32 1.76 6.93 5.39
C HIS A 32 0.89 6.00 4.54
N VAL A 33 1.50 4.92 4.05
CA VAL A 33 0.83 3.95 3.19
C VAL A 33 0.85 2.61 3.91
N VAL A 34 -0.33 2.03 4.14
CA VAL A 34 -0.45 0.64 4.60
C VAL A 34 -0.32 -0.26 3.38
N ILE A 35 0.70 -1.10 3.34
CA ILE A 35 1.00 -1.95 2.18
C ILE A 35 0.13 -3.20 2.19
N GLU A 36 -0.48 -3.51 1.06
CA GLU A 36 -1.31 -4.71 0.87
C GLU A 36 -0.60 -5.72 -0.03
N VAL A 37 -0.12 -5.27 -1.19
CA VAL A 37 0.54 -6.14 -2.17
C VAL A 37 2.00 -5.74 -2.36
N PRO A 38 2.97 -6.63 -2.06
CA PRO A 38 4.37 -6.33 -2.27
C PRO A 38 4.74 -6.32 -3.75
N MET A 39 5.66 -5.45 -4.13
CA MET A 39 6.24 -5.41 -5.47
C MET A 39 6.84 -6.78 -5.85
N ASN A 40 6.62 -7.24 -7.09
CA ASN A 40 7.16 -8.49 -7.62
C ASN A 40 6.86 -9.75 -6.76
N SER A 41 5.83 -9.71 -5.91
CA SER A 41 5.36 -10.88 -5.17
C SER A 41 4.56 -11.83 -6.05
N ASP A 42 4.35 -13.07 -5.61
CA ASP A 42 3.45 -14.02 -6.26
C ASP A 42 2.08 -13.37 -6.57
N PRO A 43 1.39 -13.77 -7.66
CA PRO A 43 0.21 -13.10 -8.19
C PRO A 43 -1.04 -13.31 -7.31
N VAL A 44 -1.01 -12.73 -6.11
CA VAL A 44 -2.05 -12.77 -5.09
C VAL A 44 -2.40 -11.33 -4.76
N LYS A 45 -3.66 -10.95 -5.01
CA LYS A 45 -4.20 -9.69 -4.52
C LYS A 45 -4.62 -9.89 -3.08
N TYR A 46 -3.95 -9.16 -2.20
CA TYR A 46 -4.31 -9.03 -0.79
C TYR A 46 -5.12 -7.76 -0.59
N GLU A 47 -5.92 -7.75 0.47
CA GLU A 47 -6.74 -6.60 0.85
C GLU A 47 -6.87 -6.55 2.38
N TYR A 48 -6.76 -5.34 2.95
CA TYR A 48 -6.93 -5.10 4.36
C TYR A 48 -8.41 -4.91 4.68
N ASP A 49 -8.97 -5.84 5.46
CA ASP A 49 -10.31 -5.71 6.00
C ASP A 49 -10.27 -4.78 7.24
N LYS A 50 -10.94 -3.62 7.13
CA LYS A 50 -10.97 -2.61 8.19
C LYS A 50 -11.76 -3.05 9.43
N GLU A 51 -12.80 -3.87 9.27
CA GLU A 51 -13.65 -4.32 10.37
C GLU A 51 -12.93 -5.40 11.19
N VAL A 52 -12.25 -6.31 10.50
CA VAL A 52 -11.51 -7.43 11.11
C VAL A 52 -10.11 -7.01 11.56
N GLY A 53 -9.52 -6.01 10.91
CA GLY A 53 -8.16 -5.54 11.19
C GLY A 53 -7.08 -6.51 10.71
N ALA A 54 -7.32 -7.20 9.60
CA ALA A 54 -6.44 -8.24 9.07
C ALA A 54 -6.37 -8.21 7.54
N ILE A 55 -5.32 -8.82 7.00
CA ILE A 55 -5.12 -8.95 5.56
C ILE A 55 -5.72 -10.26 5.08
N PHE A 56 -6.61 -10.18 4.11
CA PHE A 56 -7.25 -11.31 3.44
C PHE A 56 -6.66 -11.49 2.05
N VAL A 57 -6.70 -12.74 1.58
CA VAL A 57 -6.55 -13.03 0.16
C VAL A 57 -7.88 -12.67 -0.51
N ASP A 58 -7.87 -11.65 -1.35
CA ASP A 58 -9.03 -11.25 -2.15
C ASP A 58 -9.14 -12.18 -3.38
N ARG A 59 -8.04 -12.34 -4.13
CA ARG A 59 -8.00 -13.28 -5.27
C ARG A 59 -6.57 -13.65 -5.70
N PHE A 60 -6.45 -14.79 -6.38
CA PHE A 60 -5.31 -15.07 -7.24
C PHE A 60 -5.49 -14.32 -8.56
N MET A 61 -4.45 -13.64 -9.05
CA MET A 61 -4.55 -12.90 -10.30
C MET A 61 -4.64 -13.88 -11.49
N PRO A 62 -5.57 -13.66 -12.44
CA PRO A 62 -5.77 -14.56 -13.57
C PRO A 62 -4.69 -14.43 -14.65
N THR A 63 -3.99 -13.30 -14.69
CA THR A 63 -2.91 -13.02 -15.64
C THR A 63 -1.56 -13.28 -15.01
N SER A 64 -0.58 -13.71 -15.81
CA SER A 64 0.81 -13.92 -15.38
C SER A 64 1.56 -12.58 -15.26
N MET A 65 1.03 -11.67 -14.45
CA MET A 65 1.60 -10.36 -14.16
C MET A 65 1.88 -10.23 -12.67
N PHE A 66 2.85 -9.39 -12.33
CA PHE A 66 3.25 -9.09 -10.97
C PHE A 66 3.15 -7.59 -10.74
N TYR A 67 2.77 -7.16 -9.54
CA TYR A 67 2.71 -5.75 -9.20
C TYR A 67 4.09 -5.09 -9.39
N PRO A 68 4.22 -4.06 -10.25
CA PRO A 68 5.53 -3.47 -10.58
C PRO A 68 6.06 -2.52 -9.49
N CYS A 69 5.27 -2.28 -8.45
CA CYS A 69 5.58 -1.47 -7.28
C CYS A 69 4.77 -1.99 -6.08
N ASN A 70 5.05 -1.53 -4.86
CA ASN A 70 4.22 -1.92 -3.73
C ASN A 70 2.88 -1.17 -3.81
N TYR A 71 1.79 -1.87 -3.55
CA TYR A 71 0.45 -1.30 -3.58
C TYR A 71 -0.16 -1.31 -2.18
N GLY A 72 -0.93 -0.27 -1.89
CA GLY A 72 -1.65 -0.12 -0.64
C GLY A 72 -2.44 1.17 -0.62
N PHE A 73 -2.77 1.64 0.58
CA PHE A 73 -3.68 2.79 0.75
C PHE A 73 -3.25 3.74 1.86
N ILE A 74 -3.78 4.96 1.83
CA ILE A 74 -3.58 5.96 2.88
C ILE A 74 -4.68 5.81 3.95
N PRO A 75 -4.35 5.47 5.21
CA PRO A 75 -5.35 5.36 6.26
C PRO A 75 -5.99 6.72 6.54
N ASN A 76 -7.26 6.72 6.95
CA ASN A 76 -8.02 7.92 7.29
C ASN A 76 -8.18 8.91 6.12
N THR A 77 -8.28 8.40 4.90
CA THR A 77 -8.67 9.14 3.70
C THR A 77 -9.96 8.56 3.10
N LEU A 78 -10.61 9.32 2.24
CA LEU A 78 -11.85 8.92 1.56
C LEU A 78 -11.84 9.48 0.13
N SER A 79 -11.84 8.58 -0.84
CA SER A 79 -11.94 8.83 -2.27
C SER A 79 -13.41 8.94 -2.72
N GLY A 80 -13.63 9.29 -3.99
CA GLY A 80 -14.98 9.52 -4.53
C GLY A 80 -15.87 8.27 -4.59
N ASP A 81 -15.28 7.08 -4.56
CA ASP A 81 -15.92 5.77 -4.51
C ASP A 81 -16.23 5.28 -3.08
N GLY A 82 -15.76 5.99 -2.05
CA GLY A 82 -15.94 5.64 -0.65
C GLY A 82 -14.81 4.81 -0.04
N ASP A 83 -13.78 4.48 -0.83
CA ASP A 83 -12.60 3.76 -0.35
C ASP A 83 -11.44 4.72 0.01
N PRO A 84 -10.41 4.29 0.75
CA PRO A 84 -9.25 5.12 0.99
C PRO A 84 -8.48 5.38 -0.31
N ALA A 85 -7.66 6.43 -0.33
CA ALA A 85 -6.84 6.74 -1.49
C ALA A 85 -5.78 5.64 -1.74
N ASP A 86 -5.78 5.10 -2.95
CA ASP A 86 -4.83 4.11 -3.43
C ASP A 86 -3.45 4.72 -3.72
N VAL A 87 -2.40 3.95 -3.40
CA VAL A 87 -1.01 4.38 -3.57
C VAL A 87 -0.14 3.27 -4.15
N LEU A 88 0.65 3.66 -5.13
CA LEU A 88 1.69 2.87 -5.80
C LEU A 88 3.06 3.39 -5.35
N VAL A 89 3.72 2.64 -4.47
CA VAL A 89 5.01 3.00 -3.86
C VAL A 89 6.15 2.32 -4.60
N ILE A 90 6.90 3.11 -5.38
CA ILE A 90 8.06 2.69 -6.16
C ILE A 90 9.28 2.74 -5.23
N SER A 91 9.83 1.58 -4.87
CA SER A 91 10.92 1.45 -3.89
C SER A 91 11.97 0.45 -4.34
N SER A 92 13.11 0.42 -3.64
CA SER A 92 14.21 -0.50 -3.95
C SER A 92 13.85 -1.99 -3.73
N TYR A 93 12.95 -2.27 -2.79
CA TYR A 93 12.60 -3.62 -2.35
C TYR A 93 11.09 -3.81 -2.14
N PRO A 94 10.58 -5.05 -2.22
CA PRO A 94 9.24 -5.37 -1.75
C PRO A 94 9.07 -5.08 -0.26
N VAL A 95 7.87 -4.64 0.11
CA VAL A 95 7.51 -4.28 1.48
C VAL A 95 6.46 -5.25 1.99
N VAL A 96 6.61 -5.70 3.24
CA VAL A 96 5.75 -6.72 3.84
C VAL A 96 4.30 -6.21 3.96
N PRO A 97 3.28 -7.02 3.62
CA PRO A 97 1.88 -6.64 3.80
C PRO A 97 1.57 -6.29 5.26
N GLY A 98 0.79 -5.24 5.47
CA GLY A 98 0.40 -4.73 6.78
C GLY A 98 1.49 -3.92 7.47
N SER A 99 2.59 -3.63 6.79
CA SER A 99 3.53 -2.61 7.26
C SER A 99 3.14 -1.22 6.75
N ILE A 100 3.63 -0.20 7.44
CA ILE A 100 3.36 1.20 7.11
C ILE A 100 4.66 1.81 6.60
N ILE A 101 4.64 2.35 5.38
CA ILE A 101 5.76 3.07 4.80
C ILE A 101 5.44 4.56 4.71
N ASN A 102 6.41 5.40 5.07
CA ASN A 102 6.32 6.82 4.81
C ASN A 102 6.82 7.13 3.40
N ALA A 103 5.97 7.75 2.58
CA ALA A 103 6.21 7.98 1.16
C ALA A 103 5.93 9.44 0.78
N LYS A 104 6.65 9.92 -0.22
CA LYS A 104 6.50 11.24 -0.86
C LYS A 104 5.69 11.06 -2.15
N PRO A 105 4.51 11.68 -2.29
CA PRO A 105 3.76 11.68 -3.55
C PRO A 105 4.54 12.38 -4.67
N ILE A 106 4.48 11.84 -5.89
CA ILE A 106 5.22 12.34 -7.06
C ILE A 106 4.37 12.43 -8.34
N GLY A 107 3.14 11.95 -8.30
CA GLY A 107 2.19 12.00 -9.43
C GLY A 107 0.91 11.23 -9.13
N VAL A 108 0.03 11.16 -10.13
CA VAL A 108 -1.21 10.38 -10.08
C VAL A 108 -1.34 9.64 -11.41
N LEU A 109 -1.58 8.33 -11.34
CA LEU A 109 -2.05 7.53 -12.46
C LEU A 109 -3.57 7.64 -12.50
N ILE A 110 -4.10 8.03 -13.66
CA ILE A 110 -5.55 8.12 -13.89
C ILE A 110 -5.92 7.00 -14.85
N THR A 111 -6.75 6.08 -14.39
CA THR A 111 -7.34 4.99 -15.16
C THR A 111 -8.86 5.17 -15.22
N GLU A 112 -9.52 4.44 -16.12
CA GLU A 112 -10.98 4.41 -16.24
C GLU A 112 -11.40 2.94 -16.31
N ASP A 113 -12.28 2.53 -15.39
CA ASP A 113 -12.85 1.18 -15.32
C ASP A 113 -14.39 1.22 -15.45
N GLU A 114 -15.06 0.09 -15.27
CA GLU A 114 -16.52 -0.01 -15.37
C GLU A 114 -17.28 0.83 -14.33
N LYS A 115 -16.63 1.26 -13.25
CA LYS A 115 -17.19 2.09 -12.17
C LYS A 115 -16.84 3.56 -12.32
N GLY A 116 -15.98 3.92 -13.28
CA GLY A 116 -15.65 5.29 -13.64
C GLY A 116 -14.16 5.57 -13.54
N LYS A 117 -13.81 6.79 -13.13
CA LYS A 117 -12.41 7.19 -12.95
C LYS A 117 -11.82 6.54 -11.70
N ASP A 118 -10.65 5.93 -11.87
CA ASP A 118 -9.86 5.34 -10.81
C ASP A 118 -8.51 6.08 -10.75
N GLU A 119 -8.20 6.68 -9.61
CA GLU A 119 -7.03 7.51 -9.42
C GLU A 119 -6.08 6.87 -8.40
N LYS A 120 -4.84 6.60 -8.81
CA LYS A 120 -3.82 5.99 -7.95
C LYS A 120 -2.64 6.93 -7.78
N ILE A 121 -2.32 7.26 -6.54
CA ILE A 121 -1.20 8.15 -6.22
C ILE A 121 0.10 7.39 -6.52
N LEU A 122 0.99 7.97 -7.32
CA LEU A 122 2.36 7.52 -7.45
C LEU A 122 3.19 8.14 -6.34
N ALA A 123 3.94 7.32 -5.61
CA ALA A 123 4.80 7.76 -4.53
C ALA A 123 6.14 7.02 -4.53
N VAL A 124 7.13 7.61 -3.88
CA VAL A 124 8.42 6.98 -3.57
C VAL A 124 8.66 7.04 -2.06
N PRO A 125 9.47 6.15 -1.45
CA PRO A 125 9.79 6.26 -0.04
C PRO A 125 10.33 7.65 0.32
N SER A 126 10.05 8.13 1.53
CA SER A 126 10.66 9.37 1.99
C SER A 126 12.19 9.19 2.10
N PRO A 127 12.99 10.28 2.01
CA PRO A 127 14.46 10.17 2.03
C PRO A 127 15.02 9.48 3.27
N LYS A 128 14.29 9.49 4.39
CA LYS A 128 14.65 8.78 5.62
C LYS A 128 14.52 7.25 5.47
N VAL A 129 13.58 6.79 4.66
CA VAL A 129 13.29 5.36 4.44
C VAL A 129 14.20 4.78 3.35
N ASP A 130 14.34 5.49 2.22
CA ASP A 130 15.19 5.05 1.10
C ASP A 130 15.87 6.26 0.44
N LEU A 131 17.19 6.35 0.60
CA LEU A 131 17.97 7.44 0.02
C LEU A 131 18.07 7.37 -1.51
N ALA A 132 17.85 6.20 -2.11
CA ALA A 132 17.92 6.04 -3.57
C ALA A 132 16.87 6.90 -4.31
N TYR A 133 15.81 7.29 -3.62
CA TYR A 133 14.70 8.09 -4.16
C TYR A 133 14.68 9.53 -3.63
N ALA A 134 15.71 9.96 -2.89
CA ALA A 134 15.71 11.28 -2.24
C ALA A 134 15.48 12.45 -3.22
N ASP A 135 16.10 12.36 -4.40
CA ASP A 135 16.07 13.40 -5.44
C ASP A 135 14.89 13.28 -6.42
N ILE A 136 14.03 12.25 -6.28
CA ILE A 136 12.85 12.06 -7.12
C ILE A 136 11.70 12.91 -6.58
N ASN A 137 11.30 13.96 -7.29
CA ASN A 137 10.27 14.91 -6.87
C ASN A 137 9.04 14.90 -7.77
N SER A 138 9.15 14.30 -8.96
CA SER A 138 8.08 14.08 -9.91
C SER A 138 8.21 12.69 -10.52
N TYR A 139 7.10 12.11 -10.97
CA TYR A 139 7.13 10.89 -11.80
C TYR A 139 8.01 11.04 -13.05
N LYS A 140 8.25 12.28 -13.50
CA LYS A 140 9.15 12.60 -14.63
C LYS A 140 10.63 12.41 -14.32
N ASP A 141 11.01 12.36 -13.04
CA ASP A 141 12.39 12.11 -12.62
C ASP A 141 12.72 10.60 -12.67
N LEU A 142 11.70 9.74 -12.83
CA LEU A 142 11.89 8.30 -12.99
C LEU A 142 12.19 7.94 -14.44
N PRO A 143 12.94 6.84 -14.67
CA PRO A 143 13.03 6.25 -16.00
C PRO A 143 11.64 5.96 -16.58
N GLU A 144 11.40 6.41 -17.81
CA GLU A 144 10.10 6.30 -18.49
C GLU A 144 9.55 4.86 -18.50
N ILE A 145 10.45 3.88 -18.66
CA ILE A 145 10.11 2.45 -18.66
C ILE A 145 9.42 1.99 -17.36
N ILE A 146 9.70 2.62 -16.21
CA ILE A 146 9.02 2.31 -14.94
C ILE A 146 7.56 2.75 -15.03
N ILE A 147 7.31 3.96 -15.51
CA ILE A 147 5.96 4.51 -15.67
C ILE A 147 5.17 3.66 -16.67
N GLN A 148 5.77 3.30 -17.81
CA GLN A 148 5.13 2.44 -18.80
C GLN A 148 4.76 1.06 -18.25
N LYS A 149 5.61 0.45 -17.40
CA LYS A 149 5.30 -0.82 -16.73
C LYS A 149 4.12 -0.70 -15.78
N ILE A 150 4.05 0.39 -15.01
CA ILE A 150 2.94 0.66 -14.09
C ILE A 150 1.64 0.85 -14.89
N SER A 151 1.65 1.71 -15.91
CA SER A 151 0.49 1.95 -16.79
C SER A 151 0.08 0.76 -17.65
N HIS A 152 0.95 -0.23 -17.85
CA HIS A 152 0.58 -1.47 -18.54
C HIS A 152 -0.09 -2.48 -17.60
N PHE A 153 0.22 -2.40 -16.30
CA PHE A 153 -0.32 -3.31 -15.30
C PHE A 153 -1.76 -2.97 -14.91
N PHE A 154 -2.06 -1.67 -14.77
CA PHE A 154 -3.39 -1.13 -14.49
C PHE A 154 -4.10 -0.73 -15.79
#